data_AF-A0A4P2Q350-F1
#
_entry.id   AF-A0A4P2Q350-F1
#
_cell.length_a   1.000
_cell.length_b   1.000
_cell.length_c   1.000
_cell.angle_alpha   90.00
_cell.angle_beta   90.00
_cell.angle_gamma   90.00
#
_symmetry.space_group_name_H-M   'P 1'
#
loop_
_entity.id
_entity.type
_entity.pdbx_description
1 polymer ?
#
loop_
_entity_poly.entity_id
_entity_poly.type
_entity_poly.pdbx_seq_one_letter_code
_entity_poly.pdbx_strand_id
1 'polypeptide(L)'
;MAAAASAVALSLAGAARADDLQQLELAKTRFDTGRYEEAVRRFAAMLDPANPPCERGATDAEGKPCRITDPHIIERARGLAAAALVALRRGDEADAYIEQILLDNPAYSPNPALFQPDVIDRFTAVRARIRARIEEVTRQRAEAQRAERLRAERSRDDERRWIAEVTRLAGTERVVVQRSRWIAMLPFGVGQFQNGDDGLGWFFLVSQAVAGGTSIVSALALASYQNVDVTPAPPSQAGMPAAQRVDVERLNSRIDTAAAVNHVSFGAFATLVAAGIAHAQITFVPERVSVRKRPVPPPPPSFTAAPAISLLPGGLYAGVLGRF
;
A
#
# COMPACT_ATOMS: atom_id res chain seq x y z
N MET A 1 33.07 13.35 16.51
CA MET A 1 33.85 12.34 15.75
C MET A 1 32.88 11.33 15.16
N ALA A 2 33.13 10.88 13.93
CA ALA A 2 32.30 10.05 13.01
C ALA A 2 31.20 10.86 12.28
N ALA A 3 31.42 11.37 11.07
CA ALA A 3 31.58 10.71 9.74
C ALA A 3 30.30 11.03 8.91
N ALA A 4 30.29 12.09 8.10
CA ALA A 4 30.73 12.12 6.70
C ALA A 4 29.97 11.10 5.82
N ALA A 5 28.94 11.59 5.11
CA ALA A 5 28.42 10.99 3.89
C ALA A 5 28.01 12.11 2.91
N SER A 6 28.99 12.47 2.08
CA SER A 6 28.91 13.22 0.83
C SER A 6 27.77 12.69 -0.06
N ALA A 7 26.89 13.53 -0.58
CA ALA A 7 27.02 14.27 -1.85
C ALA A 7 26.41 13.53 -3.06
N VAL A 8 25.90 14.36 -3.97
CA VAL A 8 25.54 14.08 -5.38
C VAL A 8 24.12 13.56 -5.63
N ALA A 9 23.20 14.50 -5.85
CA ALA A 9 22.08 14.33 -6.78
C ALA A 9 21.76 15.68 -7.46
N LEU A 10 22.79 16.32 -8.01
CA LEU A 10 22.68 17.47 -8.92
C LEU A 10 23.13 16.99 -10.30
N SER A 11 22.20 16.54 -11.15
CA SER A 11 22.26 16.59 -12.62
C SER A 11 21.21 15.66 -13.28
N LEU A 12 19.94 16.06 -13.19
CA LEU A 12 18.96 15.78 -14.25
C LEU A 12 18.55 17.12 -14.89
N ALA A 13 19.55 17.96 -15.18
CA ALA A 13 19.35 19.01 -16.17
C ALA A 13 19.24 18.29 -17.51
N GLY A 14 18.05 18.31 -18.12
CA GLY A 14 17.84 17.78 -19.46
C GLY A 14 18.96 18.29 -20.37
N ALA A 15 19.75 17.36 -20.91
CA ALA A 15 20.73 17.68 -21.92
C ALA A 15 19.98 18.10 -23.17
N ALA A 16 19.67 19.39 -23.33
CA ALA A 16 19.19 19.90 -24.61
C ALA A 16 19.29 21.43 -24.67
N ARG A 17 19.90 21.95 -25.76
CA ARG A 17 19.23 22.79 -26.77
C ARG A 17 20.10 23.87 -27.41
N ALA A 18 21.25 24.23 -26.83
CA ALA A 18 22.09 25.29 -27.39
C ALA A 18 22.85 24.85 -28.66
N ASP A 19 23.35 23.62 -28.69
CA ASP A 19 24.27 23.15 -29.74
C ASP A 19 23.56 22.79 -31.05
N ASP A 20 22.36 22.19 -30.99
CA ASP A 20 21.54 21.85 -32.18
C ASP A 20 21.19 23.11 -32.99
N LEU A 21 20.83 24.19 -32.30
CA LEU A 21 20.49 25.46 -32.95
C LEU A 21 21.73 26.11 -33.57
N GLN A 22 22.87 26.06 -32.89
CA GLN A 22 24.13 26.58 -33.42
C GLN A 22 24.52 25.86 -34.72
N GLN A 23 24.41 24.53 -34.77
CA GLN A 23 24.69 23.75 -35.98
C GLN A 23 23.72 24.07 -37.12
N LEU A 24 22.44 24.26 -36.82
CA LEU A 24 21.45 24.72 -37.80
C LEU A 24 21.85 26.08 -38.37
N GLU A 25 22.20 27.05 -37.53
CA GLU A 25 22.57 28.41 -37.98
C GLU A 25 23.85 28.43 -38.83
N LEU A 26 24.82 27.55 -38.54
CA LEU A 26 26.01 27.37 -39.38
C LEU A 26 25.67 26.86 -40.79
N ALA A 27 24.76 25.88 -40.90
CA ALA A 27 24.30 25.41 -42.20
C ALA A 27 23.42 26.45 -42.91
N LYS A 28 22.55 27.14 -42.17
CA LYS A 28 21.71 28.22 -42.66
C LYS A 28 22.55 29.36 -43.25
N THR A 29 23.67 29.72 -42.63
CA THR A 29 24.57 30.76 -43.17
C THR A 29 25.10 30.39 -44.56
N ARG A 30 25.37 29.10 -44.83
CA ARG A 30 25.76 28.62 -46.18
C ARG A 30 24.59 28.70 -47.17
N PHE A 31 23.38 28.40 -46.70
CA PHE A 31 22.17 28.57 -47.49
C PHE A 31 21.93 30.03 -47.86
N ASP A 32 21.96 30.94 -46.88
CA ASP A 32 21.69 32.38 -47.07
C ASP A 32 22.74 33.04 -47.99
N THR A 33 23.97 32.53 -47.99
CA THR A 33 25.05 33.01 -48.87
C THR A 33 25.01 32.40 -50.28
N GLY A 34 23.98 31.60 -50.61
CA GLY A 34 23.78 30.97 -51.91
C GLY A 34 24.68 29.76 -52.18
N ARG A 35 25.42 29.27 -51.18
CA ARG A 35 26.29 28.08 -51.29
C ARG A 35 25.46 26.80 -51.09
N TYR A 36 24.51 26.55 -51.98
CA TYR A 36 23.52 25.49 -51.81
C TYR A 36 24.12 24.09 -51.73
N GLU A 37 25.17 23.76 -52.50
CA GLU A 37 25.83 22.44 -52.43
C GLU A 37 26.49 22.18 -51.06
N GLU A 38 27.15 23.20 -50.49
CA GLU A 38 27.71 23.10 -49.14
C GLU A 38 26.61 22.99 -48.08
N ALA A 39 25.52 23.74 -48.25
CA ALA A 39 24.39 23.71 -47.35
C ALA A 39 23.73 22.32 -47.32
N VAL A 40 23.46 21.72 -48.47
CA VAL A 40 22.87 20.37 -48.58
C VAL A 40 23.75 19.33 -47.91
N ARG A 41 25.06 19.34 -48.15
CA ARG A 41 25.98 18.40 -47.48
C ARG A 41 25.95 18.54 -45.96
N ARG A 42 25.90 19.77 -45.45
CA ARG A 42 25.80 20.03 -44.01
C ARG A 42 24.45 19.59 -43.44
N PHE A 43 23.35 19.86 -44.13
CA PHE A 43 22.02 19.41 -43.71
C PHE A 43 21.91 17.88 -43.72
N ALA A 44 22.43 17.21 -44.75
CA ALA A 44 22.45 15.75 -44.83
C ALA A 44 23.25 15.15 -43.66
N ALA A 45 24.44 15.70 -43.39
CA ALA A 45 25.27 15.29 -42.27
C ALA A 45 24.54 15.42 -40.91
N MET A 46 23.83 16.53 -40.67
CA MET A 46 23.13 16.71 -39.39
C MET A 46 21.82 15.92 -39.25
N LEU A 47 21.26 15.47 -40.36
CA LEU A 47 20.02 14.68 -40.38
C LEU A 47 20.29 13.16 -40.42
N ASP A 48 21.54 12.76 -40.66
CA ASP A 48 21.92 11.35 -40.77
C ASP A 48 21.89 10.66 -39.40
N PRO A 49 21.10 9.59 -39.22
CA PRO A 49 21.06 8.82 -37.99
C PRO A 49 22.39 8.14 -37.62
N ALA A 50 23.29 7.93 -38.58
CA ALA A 50 24.60 7.32 -38.35
C ALA A 50 25.57 8.24 -37.60
N ASN A 51 25.35 9.55 -37.61
CA ASN A 51 26.20 10.50 -36.91
C ASN A 51 25.83 10.57 -35.41
N PRO A 52 26.82 10.76 -34.53
CA PRO A 52 26.58 10.91 -33.10
C PRO A 52 25.76 12.20 -32.84
N PRO A 53 24.93 12.23 -31.78
CA PRO A 53 24.22 13.45 -31.41
C PRO A 53 25.21 14.60 -31.15
N CYS A 54 24.81 15.83 -31.46
CA CYS A 54 25.64 16.99 -31.18
C CYS A 54 25.85 17.14 -29.65
N GLU A 55 27.10 16.97 -29.19
CA GLU A 55 27.51 17.17 -27.80
C GLU A 55 27.95 18.62 -27.54
N ARG A 56 27.99 19.04 -26.27
CA ARG A 56 28.46 20.38 -25.87
C ARG A 56 29.93 20.58 -26.23
N GLY A 57 30.22 21.63 -26.99
CA GLY A 57 31.58 22.07 -27.27
C GLY A 57 31.79 22.45 -28.74
N ALA A 58 32.96 23.00 -29.06
CA ALA A 58 33.34 23.37 -30.42
C ALA A 58 33.50 22.11 -31.28
N THR A 59 32.38 21.60 -31.80
CA THR A 59 32.29 20.54 -32.82
C THR A 59 32.99 20.94 -34.12
N ASP A 60 33.35 22.23 -34.27
CA ASP A 60 34.23 22.73 -35.31
C ASP A 60 35.72 22.34 -35.13
N ALA A 61 36.15 21.91 -33.93
CA ALA A 61 37.56 21.60 -33.66
C ALA A 61 38.04 20.29 -34.32
N GLU A 62 37.12 19.37 -34.65
CA GLU A 62 37.46 18.07 -35.28
C GLU A 62 36.83 17.86 -36.66
N GLY A 63 36.00 18.79 -37.16
CA GLY A 63 35.36 18.67 -38.48
C GLY A 63 34.44 17.46 -38.65
N LYS A 64 34.02 16.81 -37.54
CA LYS A 64 33.15 15.63 -37.57
C LYS A 64 31.67 16.07 -37.64
N PRO A 65 30.86 15.46 -38.53
CA PRO A 65 29.43 15.74 -38.59
C PRO A 65 28.73 15.21 -37.33
N CYS A 66 27.80 15.99 -36.78
CA CYS A 66 26.96 15.60 -35.64
C CYS A 66 25.48 15.72 -36.00
N ARG A 67 24.65 14.92 -35.35
CA ARG A 67 23.21 14.80 -35.61
C ARG A 67 22.40 15.68 -34.67
N ILE A 68 21.47 16.45 -35.24
CA ILE A 68 20.47 17.20 -34.46
C ILE A 68 19.38 16.27 -33.92
N THR A 69 18.85 16.58 -32.73
CA THR A 69 17.88 15.72 -32.03
C THR A 69 16.54 16.38 -31.78
N ASP A 70 16.49 17.72 -31.74
CA ASP A 70 15.24 18.44 -31.53
C ASP A 70 14.30 18.30 -32.75
N PRO A 71 13.06 17.77 -32.58
CA PRO A 71 12.13 17.57 -33.69
C PRO A 71 11.81 18.84 -34.48
N HIS A 72 11.74 19.99 -33.83
CA HIS A 72 11.43 21.26 -34.50
C HIS A 72 12.61 21.76 -35.34
N ILE A 73 13.84 21.56 -34.85
CA ILE A 73 15.07 21.90 -35.57
C ILE A 73 15.25 20.94 -36.76
N ILE A 74 14.93 19.65 -36.59
CA ILE A 74 14.95 18.65 -37.67
C ILE A 74 13.99 19.06 -38.79
N GLU A 75 12.75 19.42 -38.46
CA GLU A 75 11.76 19.86 -39.45
C GLU A 75 12.25 21.10 -40.21
N ARG A 76 12.81 22.08 -39.51
CA ARG A 76 13.37 23.30 -40.11
C ARG A 76 14.59 23.01 -40.99
N ALA A 77 15.50 22.15 -40.55
CA ALA A 77 16.68 21.73 -41.31
C ALA A 77 16.28 21.01 -42.61
N ARG A 78 15.31 20.09 -42.56
CA ARG A 78 14.78 19.40 -43.74
C ARG A 78 14.13 20.38 -44.71
N GLY A 79 13.38 21.38 -44.21
CA GLY A 79 12.77 22.40 -45.04
C GLY A 79 13.80 23.23 -45.81
N LEU A 80 14.87 23.67 -45.12
CA LEU A 80 15.97 24.41 -45.74
C LEU A 80 16.80 23.53 -46.71
N ALA A 81 17.00 22.25 -46.40
CA ALA A 81 17.65 21.29 -47.29
C ALA A 81 16.85 21.09 -48.58
N ALA A 82 15.53 20.91 -48.47
CA ALA A 82 14.64 20.82 -49.63
C ALA A 82 14.68 22.10 -50.48
N ALA A 83 14.67 23.28 -49.86
CA ALA A 83 14.79 24.55 -50.57
C ALA A 83 16.13 24.68 -51.31
N ALA A 84 17.23 24.27 -50.70
CA ALA A 84 18.56 24.28 -51.31
C ALA A 84 18.63 23.35 -52.53
N LEU A 85 18.05 22.15 -52.41
CA LEU A 85 17.97 21.17 -53.48
C LEU A 85 17.08 21.64 -54.64
N VAL A 86 15.98 22.33 -54.36
CA VAL A 86 15.14 22.97 -55.40
C VAL A 86 15.95 24.03 -56.16
N ALA A 87 16.71 24.88 -55.47
CA ALA A 87 17.59 25.86 -56.10
C ALA A 87 18.67 25.22 -56.99
N LEU A 88 19.17 24.03 -56.60
CA LEU A 88 20.12 23.23 -57.39
C LEU A 88 19.46 22.39 -58.50
N ARG A 89 18.14 22.50 -58.71
CA ARG A 89 17.36 21.66 -59.65
C ARG A 89 17.41 20.15 -59.35
N ARG A 90 17.76 19.76 -58.13
CA ARG A 90 17.83 18.37 -57.65
C ARG A 90 16.49 17.95 -57.06
N GLY A 91 15.49 17.85 -57.93
CA GLY A 91 14.10 17.68 -57.52
C GLY A 91 13.83 16.38 -56.75
N ASP A 92 14.35 15.25 -57.21
CA ASP A 92 14.00 13.97 -56.58
C ASP A 92 14.50 13.87 -55.13
N GLU A 93 15.65 14.47 -54.83
CA GLU A 93 16.19 14.54 -53.47
C GLU A 93 15.42 15.52 -52.59
N ALA A 94 14.97 16.66 -53.13
CA ALA A 94 14.12 17.57 -52.39
C ALA A 94 12.79 16.92 -52.01
N ASP A 95 12.22 16.10 -52.91
CA ASP A 95 10.98 15.37 -52.67
C ASP A 95 11.10 14.39 -51.51
N ALA A 96 12.26 13.73 -51.35
CA ALA A 96 12.50 12.82 -50.24
C ALA A 96 12.45 13.53 -48.89
N TYR A 97 13.05 14.73 -48.76
CA TYR A 97 12.96 15.53 -47.53
C TYR A 97 11.55 16.05 -47.28
N ILE A 98 10.85 16.49 -48.32
CA ILE A 98 9.46 16.96 -48.22
C ILE A 98 8.55 15.82 -47.76
N GLU A 99 8.70 14.63 -48.33
CA GLU A 99 7.95 13.45 -47.93
C GLU A 99 8.17 13.11 -46.45
N GLN A 100 9.42 13.14 -45.98
CA GLN A 100 9.72 12.93 -44.56
C GLN A 100 9.02 13.97 -43.67
N ILE A 101 9.06 15.25 -44.04
CA ILE A 101 8.37 16.31 -43.28
C ILE A 101 6.87 16.04 -43.20
N LEU A 102 6.23 15.70 -44.33
CA LEU A 102 4.78 15.51 -44.39
C LEU A 102 4.31 14.21 -43.71
N LEU A 103 5.15 13.18 -43.66
CA LEU A 103 4.87 11.96 -42.90
C LEU A 103 5.05 12.18 -41.40
N ASP A 104 6.00 12.99 -40.98
CA ASP A 104 6.21 13.35 -39.58
C ASP A 104 5.15 14.34 -39.09
N ASN A 105 4.87 15.38 -39.87
CA ASN A 105 3.89 16.43 -39.60
C ASN A 105 2.96 16.67 -40.81
N PRO A 106 1.82 15.96 -40.89
CA PRO A 106 0.84 16.14 -41.97
C PRO A 106 0.29 17.56 -42.11
N ALA A 107 0.29 18.35 -41.04
CA ALA A 107 -0.22 19.71 -41.01
C ALA A 107 0.85 20.76 -41.37
N TYR A 108 2.10 20.35 -41.60
CA TYR A 108 3.19 21.26 -41.95
C TYR A 108 2.83 22.12 -43.17
N SER A 109 3.09 23.42 -43.11
CA SER A 109 2.93 24.31 -44.25
C SER A 109 4.16 25.22 -44.36
N PRO A 110 4.88 25.22 -45.51
CA PRO A 110 6.04 26.09 -45.67
C PRO A 110 5.62 27.56 -45.59
N ASN A 111 6.34 28.34 -44.79
CA ASN A 111 6.08 29.77 -44.63
C ASN A 111 6.46 30.54 -45.93
N PRO A 112 5.51 31.26 -46.58
CA PRO A 112 5.80 32.03 -47.79
C PRO A 112 6.84 33.14 -47.63
N ALA A 113 7.06 33.62 -46.40
CA ALA A 113 8.10 34.61 -46.13
C ALA A 113 9.52 33.99 -46.08
N LEU A 114 9.63 32.67 -45.87
CA LEU A 114 10.90 31.96 -45.75
C LEU A 114 11.27 31.15 -46.99
N PHE A 115 10.28 30.70 -47.76
CA PHE A 115 10.47 29.82 -48.91
C PHE A 115 10.00 30.46 -50.20
N GLN A 116 10.75 30.23 -51.28
CA GLN A 116 10.38 30.70 -52.62
C GLN A 116 9.13 29.96 -53.14
N PRO A 117 8.34 30.58 -54.05
CA PRO A 117 7.15 29.96 -54.62
C PRO A 117 7.37 28.54 -55.16
N ASP A 118 8.47 28.31 -55.89
CA ASP A 118 8.84 27.01 -56.45
C ASP A 118 8.93 25.90 -55.38
N VAL A 119 9.40 26.23 -54.17
CA VAL A 119 9.49 25.29 -53.05
C VAL A 119 8.09 24.97 -52.52
N ILE A 120 7.24 25.98 -52.38
CA ILE A 120 5.86 25.85 -51.88
C ILE A 120 5.02 24.99 -52.84
N ASP A 121 5.16 25.24 -54.14
CA ASP A 121 4.49 24.46 -55.19
C ASP A 121 4.94 22.99 -55.14
N ARG A 122 6.23 22.75 -54.88
CA ARG A 122 6.76 21.40 -54.67
C ARG A 122 6.13 20.71 -53.47
N PHE A 123 6.04 21.38 -52.32
CA PHE A 123 5.36 20.85 -51.13
C PHE A 123 3.91 20.47 -51.43
N THR A 124 3.21 21.30 -52.22
CA THR A 124 1.83 21.04 -52.64
C THR A 124 1.74 19.81 -53.54
N ALA A 125 2.65 19.69 -54.52
CA ALA A 125 2.72 18.55 -55.43
C ALA A 125 3.04 17.23 -54.70
N VAL A 126 4.04 17.23 -53.81
CA VAL A 126 4.41 16.04 -53.03
C VAL A 126 3.26 15.62 -52.12
N ARG A 127 2.62 16.56 -51.42
CA ARG A 127 1.45 16.27 -50.57
C ARG A 127 0.33 15.60 -51.36
N ALA A 128 0.01 16.11 -52.55
CA ALA A 128 -1.01 15.51 -53.41
C ALA A 128 -0.62 14.07 -53.81
N ARG A 129 0.65 13.83 -54.13
CA ARG A 129 1.18 12.52 -54.51
C ARG A 129 1.14 11.49 -53.37
N ILE A 130 1.50 11.89 -52.15
CA ILE A 130 1.62 10.97 -51.00
C ILE A 130 0.40 10.98 -50.07
N ARG A 131 -0.71 11.58 -50.47
CA ARG A 131 -1.91 11.75 -49.63
C ARG A 131 -2.39 10.46 -48.98
N ALA A 132 -2.47 9.37 -49.75
CA ALA A 132 -2.88 8.07 -49.22
C ALA A 132 -1.93 7.55 -48.14
N ARG A 133 -0.62 7.79 -48.29
CA ARG A 133 0.40 7.42 -47.30
C ARG A 133 0.28 8.26 -46.02
N ILE A 134 0.00 9.56 -46.15
CA ILE A 134 -0.27 10.46 -45.02
C ILE A 134 -1.50 9.98 -44.23
N GLU A 135 -2.59 9.63 -44.92
CA GLU A 135 -3.82 9.14 -44.30
C GLU A 135 -3.59 7.81 -43.57
N GLU A 136 -2.83 6.89 -44.16
CA GLU A 136 -2.44 5.63 -43.52
C GLU A 136 -1.63 5.84 -42.24
N VAL A 137 -0.55 6.62 -42.30
CA VAL A 137 0.30 6.90 -41.13
C VAL A 137 -0.48 7.62 -40.04
N THR A 138 -1.37 8.55 -40.41
CA THR A 138 -2.23 9.25 -39.46
C THR A 138 -3.20 8.30 -38.75
N ARG A 139 -3.80 7.36 -39.50
CA ARG A 139 -4.68 6.32 -38.93
C ARG A 139 -3.93 5.40 -37.98
N GLN A 140 -2.76 4.89 -38.38
CA GLN A 140 -1.92 4.03 -37.55
C GLN A 140 -1.49 4.72 -36.24
N ARG A 141 -1.08 5.99 -36.32
CA ARG A 141 -0.73 6.78 -35.12
C ARG A 141 -1.93 6.98 -34.20
N ALA A 142 -3.12 7.26 -34.74
CA ALA A 142 -4.34 7.41 -33.95
C ALA A 142 -4.74 6.10 -33.26
N GLU A 143 -4.63 4.96 -33.95
CA GLU A 143 -4.89 3.63 -33.39
C GLU A 143 -3.89 3.26 -32.30
N ALA A 144 -2.60 3.51 -32.52
CA ALA A 144 -1.55 3.29 -31.52
C ALA A 144 -1.78 4.12 -30.26
N GLN A 145 -2.09 5.42 -30.40
CA GLN A 145 -2.42 6.28 -29.26
C GLN A 145 -3.67 5.82 -28.50
N ARG A 146 -4.71 5.34 -29.21
CA ARG A 146 -5.90 4.76 -28.57
C ARG A 146 -5.55 3.48 -27.81
N ALA A 147 -4.75 2.60 -28.40
CA ALA A 147 -4.31 1.37 -27.76
C ALA A 147 -3.45 1.63 -26.51
N GLU A 148 -2.54 2.61 -26.56
CA GLU A 148 -1.73 3.04 -25.42
C GLU A 148 -2.59 3.60 -24.27
N ARG A 149 -3.57 4.46 -24.58
CA ARG A 149 -4.51 4.99 -23.58
C ARG A 149 -5.29 3.86 -22.90
N LEU A 150 -5.85 2.93 -23.69
CA LEU A 150 -6.58 1.78 -23.15
C LEU A 150 -5.69 0.86 -22.31
N ARG A 151 -4.42 0.65 -22.70
CA ARG A 151 -3.44 -0.12 -21.90
C ARG A 151 -3.15 0.57 -20.58
N ALA A 152 -2.94 1.88 -20.58
CA ALA A 152 -2.68 2.68 -19.38
C ALA A 152 -3.89 2.75 -18.43
N GLU A 153 -5.11 2.77 -18.97
CA GLU A 153 -6.34 2.70 -18.17
C GLU A 153 -6.50 1.31 -17.54
N ARG A 154 -6.32 0.24 -18.31
CA ARG A 154 -6.38 -1.14 -17.79
C ARG A 154 -5.36 -1.39 -16.69
N SER A 155 -4.11 -0.93 -16.86
CA SER A 155 -3.09 -1.10 -15.83
C SER A 155 -3.43 -0.38 -14.52
N ARG A 156 -4.05 0.81 -14.61
CA ARG A 156 -4.52 1.55 -13.43
C ARG A 156 -5.66 0.84 -12.72
N ASP A 157 -6.59 0.26 -13.48
CA ASP A 157 -7.71 -0.49 -12.90
C ASP A 157 -7.26 -1.81 -12.25
N ASP A 158 -6.32 -2.51 -12.87
CA ASP A 158 -5.73 -3.73 -12.32
C ASP A 158 -4.94 -3.44 -11.03
N GLU A 159 -4.17 -2.36 -11.00
CA GLU A 159 -3.47 -1.90 -9.79
C GLU A 159 -4.45 -1.57 -8.65
N ARG A 160 -5.55 -0.87 -8.95
CA ARG A 160 -6.61 -0.58 -7.96
C ARG A 160 -7.24 -1.85 -7.41
N ARG A 161 -7.55 -2.83 -8.27
CA ARG A 161 -8.11 -4.12 -7.85
C ARG A 161 -7.14 -4.90 -6.99
N TRP A 162 -5.86 -4.90 -7.35
CA TRP A 162 -4.82 -5.55 -6.57
C TRP A 162 -4.70 -4.91 -5.19
N ILE A 163 -4.60 -3.59 -5.10
CA ILE A 163 -4.51 -2.89 -3.79
C ILE A 163 -5.76 -3.18 -2.94
N ALA A 164 -6.95 -3.17 -3.53
CA ALA A 164 -8.18 -3.49 -2.81
C ALA A 164 -8.17 -4.93 -2.26
N GLU A 165 -7.70 -5.89 -3.05
CA GLU A 165 -7.63 -7.30 -2.65
C GLU A 165 -6.56 -7.53 -1.56
N VAL A 166 -5.37 -6.95 -1.71
CA VAL A 166 -4.33 -7.00 -0.68
C VAL A 166 -4.81 -6.37 0.61
N THR A 167 -5.51 -5.23 0.54
CA THR A 167 -6.08 -4.57 1.72
C THR A 167 -7.14 -5.45 2.39
N ARG A 168 -7.98 -6.13 1.60
CA ARG A 168 -8.98 -7.08 2.10
C ARG A 168 -8.33 -8.25 2.84
N LEU A 169 -7.29 -8.85 2.26
CA LEU A 169 -6.55 -9.97 2.84
C LEU A 169 -5.80 -9.52 4.11
N ALA A 170 -5.08 -8.40 4.05
CA ALA A 170 -4.32 -7.85 5.17
C ALA A 170 -5.20 -7.34 6.33
N GLY A 171 -6.47 -7.01 6.06
CA GLY A 171 -7.43 -6.56 7.07
C GLY A 171 -8.01 -7.66 7.96
N THR A 172 -7.70 -8.93 7.69
CA THR A 172 -8.17 -10.07 8.47
C THR A 172 -7.03 -10.71 9.24
N GLU A 173 -7.18 -10.82 10.56
CA GLU A 173 -6.24 -11.53 11.43
C GLU A 173 -6.95 -12.74 12.03
N ARG A 174 -6.33 -13.91 11.86
CA ARG A 174 -6.78 -15.16 12.50
C ARG A 174 -6.17 -15.21 13.90
N VAL A 175 -6.97 -14.86 14.91
CA VAL A 175 -6.56 -14.99 16.31
C VAL A 175 -6.90 -16.40 16.78
N VAL A 176 -5.87 -17.19 17.08
CA VAL A 176 -6.01 -18.52 17.69
C VAL A 176 -5.81 -18.36 19.19
N VAL A 177 -6.88 -18.51 19.96
CA VAL A 177 -6.78 -18.56 21.42
C VAL A 177 -6.63 -20.01 21.83
N GLN A 178 -5.47 -20.35 22.40
CA GLN A 178 -5.23 -21.66 23.00
C GLN A 178 -5.88 -21.72 24.38
N ARG A 179 -6.67 -22.76 24.61
CA ARG A 179 -7.30 -23.06 25.90
C ARG A 179 -6.41 -24.06 26.64
N SER A 180 -6.40 -23.99 27.97
CA SER A 180 -5.53 -24.83 28.81
C SER A 180 -6.35 -25.86 29.57
N ARG A 181 -5.94 -27.14 29.50
CA ARG A 181 -6.60 -28.25 30.21
C ARG A 181 -6.58 -28.10 31.72
N TRP A 182 -5.58 -27.42 32.27
CA TRP A 182 -5.49 -27.13 33.70
C TRP A 182 -6.59 -26.18 34.18
N ILE A 183 -6.91 -25.18 33.35
CA ILE A 183 -8.02 -24.25 33.65
C ILE A 183 -9.36 -25.00 33.60
N ALA A 184 -9.49 -26.00 32.71
CA ALA A 184 -10.66 -26.85 32.65
C ALA A 184 -10.85 -27.79 33.87
N MET A 185 -9.86 -27.90 34.77
CA MET A 185 -9.98 -28.65 36.03
C MET A 185 -10.51 -27.80 37.19
N LEU A 186 -10.67 -26.50 37.01
CA LEU A 186 -11.14 -25.64 38.08
C LEU A 186 -12.63 -25.90 38.38
N PRO A 187 -13.02 -25.91 39.67
CA PRO A 187 -14.43 -26.05 40.06
C PRO A 187 -15.23 -24.81 39.66
N PHE A 188 -16.52 -24.82 39.99
CA PHE A 188 -17.50 -23.77 39.71
C PHE A 188 -17.76 -23.52 38.22
N GLY A 189 -17.71 -24.57 37.39
CA GLY A 189 -18.11 -24.47 35.98
C GLY A 189 -17.09 -23.79 35.06
N VAL A 190 -15.88 -23.46 35.55
CA VAL A 190 -14.84 -22.74 34.79
C VAL A 190 -14.44 -23.48 33.52
N GLY A 191 -14.34 -24.82 33.58
CA GLY A 191 -14.01 -25.61 32.40
C GLY A 191 -15.10 -25.62 31.33
N GLN A 192 -16.37 -25.60 31.72
CA GLN A 192 -17.52 -25.53 30.82
C GLN A 192 -17.56 -24.18 30.10
N PHE A 193 -17.36 -23.07 30.83
CA PHE A 193 -17.22 -21.74 30.23
C PHE A 193 -16.02 -21.66 29.29
N GLN A 194 -14.90 -22.28 29.68
CA GLN A 194 -13.74 -22.38 28.81
C GLN A 194 -14.08 -23.15 27.54
N ASN A 195 -14.87 -24.22 27.59
CA ASN A 195 -15.23 -25.00 26.40
C ASN A 195 -16.28 -24.28 25.53
N GLY A 196 -17.11 -23.41 26.12
CA GLY A 196 -18.18 -22.65 25.44
C GLY A 196 -19.59 -23.15 25.79
N ASP A 197 -19.71 -24.02 26.79
CA ASP A 197 -20.96 -24.59 27.28
C ASP A 197 -21.51 -23.74 28.44
N ASP A 198 -21.93 -22.51 28.14
CA ASP A 198 -22.31 -21.52 29.16
C ASP A 198 -23.42 -22.00 30.09
N GLY A 199 -24.39 -22.76 29.56
CA GLY A 199 -25.49 -23.32 30.34
C GLY A 199 -25.02 -24.31 31.41
N LEU A 200 -24.12 -25.23 31.03
CA LEU A 200 -23.54 -26.18 31.98
C LEU A 200 -22.57 -25.49 32.95
N GLY A 201 -21.86 -24.46 32.49
CA GLY A 201 -21.03 -23.60 33.36
C GLY A 201 -21.85 -22.99 34.49
N TRP A 202 -22.99 -22.37 34.16
CA TRP A 202 -23.88 -21.80 35.17
C TRP A 202 -24.50 -22.85 36.08
N PHE A 203 -24.90 -24.00 35.54
CA PHE A 203 -25.43 -25.10 36.35
C PHE A 203 -24.44 -25.55 37.42
N PHE A 204 -23.22 -25.91 37.02
CA PHE A 204 -22.20 -26.36 37.98
C PHE A 204 -21.79 -25.24 38.95
N LEU A 205 -21.67 -23.99 38.49
CA LEU A 205 -21.37 -22.86 39.35
C LEU A 205 -22.41 -22.69 40.46
N VAL A 206 -23.70 -22.67 40.10
CA VAL A 206 -24.79 -22.46 41.07
C VAL A 206 -24.92 -23.66 42.00
N SER A 207 -24.96 -24.88 41.46
CA SER A 207 -25.14 -26.08 42.29
C SER A 207 -23.98 -26.32 43.24
N GLN A 208 -22.74 -26.08 42.82
CA GLN A 208 -21.57 -26.18 43.69
C GLN A 208 -21.51 -25.04 44.72
N ALA A 209 -21.89 -23.82 44.34
CA ALA A 209 -21.94 -22.69 45.29
C ALA A 209 -22.97 -22.94 46.39
N VAL A 210 -24.16 -23.46 46.05
CA VAL A 210 -25.18 -23.81 47.04
C VAL A 210 -24.70 -24.96 47.92
N ALA A 211 -24.27 -26.09 47.34
CA ALA A 211 -23.85 -27.26 48.11
C ALA A 211 -22.62 -26.96 48.99
N GLY A 212 -21.60 -26.30 48.43
CA GLY A 212 -20.39 -25.91 49.16
C GLY A 212 -20.68 -24.87 50.24
N GLY A 213 -21.51 -23.86 49.93
CA GLY A 213 -21.95 -22.85 50.89
C GLY A 213 -22.73 -23.45 52.06
N THR A 214 -23.67 -24.36 51.77
CA THR A 214 -24.42 -25.10 52.81
C THR A 214 -23.48 -25.92 53.69
N SER A 215 -22.51 -26.62 53.09
CA SER A 215 -21.51 -27.39 53.85
C SER A 215 -20.71 -26.49 54.79
N ILE A 216 -20.16 -25.38 54.30
CA ILE A 216 -19.39 -24.43 55.13
C ILE A 216 -20.25 -23.90 56.29
N VAL A 217 -21.48 -23.45 56.03
CA VAL A 217 -22.38 -22.92 57.06
C VAL A 217 -22.71 -23.99 58.10
N SER A 218 -23.02 -25.21 57.66
CA SER A 218 -23.34 -26.32 58.57
C SER A 218 -22.14 -26.77 59.41
N ALA A 219 -20.91 -26.73 58.85
CA ALA A 219 -19.69 -27.01 59.58
C ALA A 219 -19.40 -25.95 60.66
N LEU A 220 -19.61 -24.66 60.34
CA LEU A 220 -19.50 -23.57 61.32
C LEU A 220 -20.55 -23.70 62.44
N ALA A 221 -21.79 -24.09 62.10
CA ALA A 221 -22.83 -24.35 63.08
C ALA A 221 -22.44 -25.51 64.03
N LEU A 222 -21.90 -26.60 63.47
CA LEU A 222 -21.41 -27.74 64.24
C LEU A 222 -20.27 -27.35 65.19
N ALA A 223 -19.29 -26.57 64.70
CA ALA A 223 -18.20 -26.05 65.53
C ALA A 223 -18.72 -25.12 66.65
N SER A 224 -19.76 -24.33 66.39
CA SER A 224 -20.39 -23.50 67.42
C SER A 224 -21.07 -24.33 68.50
N TYR A 225 -21.66 -25.49 68.17
CA TYR A 225 -22.32 -26.36 69.15
C TYR A 225 -21.32 -27.14 70.01
N GLN A 226 -20.16 -27.49 69.47
CA GLN A 226 -19.10 -28.20 70.22
C GLN A 226 -18.42 -27.34 71.28
N ASN A 227 -18.46 -26.01 71.13
CA ASN A 227 -17.88 -25.06 72.09
C ASN A 227 -18.82 -24.72 73.27
N VAL A 228 -19.96 -25.42 73.42
CA VAL A 228 -20.87 -25.24 74.55
C VAL A 228 -20.40 -26.11 75.72
N ASP A 229 -19.84 -25.48 76.77
CA ASP A 229 -19.48 -26.17 78.01
C ASP A 229 -20.74 -26.68 78.73
N VAL A 230 -20.94 -28.00 78.68
CA VAL A 230 -21.98 -28.68 79.47
C VAL A 230 -21.35 -29.16 80.77
N THR A 231 -21.09 -28.23 81.71
CA THR A 231 -20.74 -28.62 83.08
C THR A 231 -22.00 -29.18 83.75
N PRO A 232 -21.99 -30.42 84.27
CA PRO A 232 -23.11 -30.89 85.09
C PRO A 232 -23.25 -29.96 86.29
N ALA A 233 -24.42 -29.32 86.42
CA ALA A 233 -24.68 -28.48 87.59
C ALA A 233 -24.54 -29.35 88.86
N PRO A 234 -23.75 -28.94 89.87
CA PRO A 234 -23.71 -29.64 91.15
C PRO A 234 -25.12 -29.67 91.75
N PRO A 235 -25.46 -30.69 92.58
CA PRO A 235 -26.76 -30.77 93.21
C PRO A 235 -27.06 -29.46 93.94
N SER A 236 -28.24 -28.90 93.66
CA SER A 236 -28.65 -27.57 94.10
C SER A 236 -28.50 -27.40 95.61
N GLN A 237 -27.52 -26.60 96.05
CA GLN A 237 -27.60 -25.96 97.36
C GLN A 237 -28.63 -24.83 97.26
N ALA A 238 -29.58 -24.81 98.20
CA ALA A 238 -30.67 -23.84 98.23
C ALA A 238 -30.11 -22.42 98.30
N GLY A 239 -30.34 -21.61 97.26
CA GLY A 239 -30.07 -20.17 97.28
C GLY A 239 -29.34 -19.55 96.07
N MET A 240 -28.88 -20.32 95.08
CA MET A 240 -28.24 -19.75 93.87
C MET A 240 -29.18 -19.72 92.65
N PRO A 241 -29.05 -18.71 91.75
CA PRO A 241 -29.86 -18.63 90.53
C PRO A 241 -29.62 -19.87 89.66
N ALA A 242 -30.71 -20.40 89.09
CA ALA A 242 -30.68 -21.62 88.29
C ALA A 242 -29.65 -21.50 87.17
N ALA A 243 -28.58 -22.29 87.25
CA ALA A 243 -27.68 -22.50 86.12
C ALA A 243 -28.52 -22.86 84.90
N GLN A 244 -28.32 -22.13 83.80
CA GLN A 244 -29.08 -22.27 82.57
C GLN A 244 -28.99 -23.72 82.08
N ARG A 245 -30.04 -24.51 82.36
CA ARG A 245 -30.08 -25.93 82.03
C ARG A 245 -30.14 -26.05 80.51
N VAL A 246 -29.00 -26.37 79.90
CA VAL A 246 -28.95 -26.74 78.49
C VAL A 246 -29.62 -28.10 78.36
N ASP A 247 -30.67 -28.16 77.54
CA ASP A 247 -31.35 -29.41 77.19
C ASP A 247 -30.44 -30.23 76.26
N VAL A 248 -29.73 -31.18 76.86
CA VAL A 248 -28.72 -32.02 76.19
C VAL A 248 -29.33 -32.82 75.03
N GLU A 249 -30.59 -33.25 75.15
CA GLU A 249 -31.28 -34.02 74.11
C GLU A 249 -31.56 -33.15 72.88
N ARG A 250 -32.06 -31.93 73.09
CA ARG A 250 -32.26 -30.96 72.00
C ARG A 250 -30.96 -30.50 71.37
N LEU A 251 -29.88 -30.39 72.14
CA LEU A 251 -28.56 -30.03 71.63
C LEU A 251 -28.00 -31.16 70.76
N ASN A 252 -28.04 -32.41 71.23
CA ASN A 252 -27.60 -33.59 70.47
C ASN A 252 -28.38 -33.73 69.16
N SER A 253 -29.72 -33.58 69.18
CA SER A 253 -30.53 -33.63 67.96
C SER A 253 -30.14 -32.56 66.92
N ARG A 254 -29.76 -31.34 67.36
CA ARG A 254 -29.29 -30.27 66.47
C ARG A 254 -27.90 -30.54 65.92
N ILE A 255 -27.01 -31.10 66.74
CA ILE A 255 -25.67 -31.55 66.34
C ILE A 255 -25.80 -32.63 65.26
N ASP A 256 -26.64 -33.64 65.47
CA ASP A 256 -26.86 -34.73 64.51
C ASP A 256 -27.45 -34.22 63.20
N THR A 257 -28.41 -33.30 63.27
CA THR A 257 -29.01 -32.68 62.08
C THR A 257 -27.98 -31.84 61.31
N ALA A 258 -27.20 -31.01 62.01
CA ALA A 258 -26.16 -30.19 61.38
C ALA A 258 -25.05 -31.05 60.76
N ALA A 259 -24.64 -32.14 61.43
CA ALA A 259 -23.68 -33.10 60.91
C ALA A 259 -24.21 -33.82 59.66
N ALA A 260 -25.46 -34.30 59.68
CA ALA A 260 -26.09 -34.93 58.53
C ALA A 260 -26.18 -33.97 57.33
N VAL A 261 -26.62 -32.72 57.55
CA VAL A 261 -26.67 -31.69 56.51
C VAL A 261 -25.28 -31.39 55.95
N ASN A 262 -24.26 -31.29 56.80
CA ASN A 262 -22.88 -31.08 56.35
C ASN A 262 -22.37 -32.23 55.48
N HIS A 263 -22.54 -33.47 55.91
CA HIS A 263 -22.07 -34.63 55.15
C HIS A 263 -22.77 -34.76 53.80
N VAL A 264 -24.09 -34.54 53.75
CA VAL A 264 -24.86 -34.60 52.50
C VAL A 264 -24.46 -33.47 51.56
N SER A 265 -24.37 -32.24 52.07
CA SER A 265 -24.01 -31.07 51.24
C SER A 265 -22.55 -31.13 50.76
N PHE A 266 -21.62 -31.57 51.60
CA PHE A 266 -20.23 -31.82 51.21
C PHE A 266 -20.11 -32.93 50.17
N GLY A 267 -20.82 -34.05 50.37
CA GLY A 267 -20.84 -35.16 49.41
C GLY A 267 -21.42 -34.75 48.05
N ALA A 268 -22.50 -33.97 48.06
CA ALA A 268 -23.09 -33.39 46.85
C ALA A 268 -22.11 -32.44 46.16
N PHE A 269 -21.45 -31.55 46.91
CA PHE A 269 -20.45 -30.64 46.39
C PHE A 269 -19.28 -31.39 45.73
N ALA A 270 -18.67 -32.34 46.45
CA ALA A 270 -17.53 -33.12 45.95
C ALA A 270 -17.88 -33.90 44.68
N THR A 271 -19.08 -34.51 44.64
CA THR A 271 -19.57 -35.23 43.46
C THR A 271 -19.78 -34.30 42.27
N LEU A 272 -20.39 -33.13 42.49
CA LEU A 272 -20.59 -32.12 41.45
C LEU A 272 -19.26 -31.57 40.92
N VAL A 273 -18.25 -31.40 41.77
CA VAL A 273 -16.90 -30.97 41.35
C VAL A 273 -16.26 -32.04 40.48
N ALA A 274 -16.24 -33.29 40.91
CA ALA A 274 -15.65 -34.39 40.15
C ALA A 274 -16.35 -34.59 38.79
N ALA A 275 -17.69 -34.57 38.78
CA ALA A 275 -18.49 -34.66 37.55
C ALA A 275 -18.23 -33.48 36.61
N GLY A 276 -18.16 -32.25 37.15
CA GLY A 276 -17.84 -31.06 36.40
C GLY A 276 -16.45 -31.12 35.75
N ILE A 277 -15.43 -31.55 36.50
CA ILE A 277 -14.06 -31.70 35.98
C ILE A 277 -14.03 -32.76 34.88
N ALA A 278 -14.59 -33.94 35.13
CA ALA A 278 -14.62 -35.02 34.15
C ALA A 278 -15.31 -34.58 32.85
N HIS A 279 -16.47 -33.92 32.97
CA HIS A 279 -17.19 -33.40 31.82
C HIS A 279 -16.35 -32.37 31.04
N ALA A 280 -15.75 -31.39 31.71
CA ALA A 280 -14.94 -30.36 31.07
C ALA A 280 -13.69 -30.93 30.36
N GLN A 281 -13.10 -32.02 30.86
CA GLN A 281 -11.99 -32.70 30.19
C GLN A 281 -12.43 -33.47 28.94
N ILE A 282 -13.62 -34.07 28.98
CA ILE A 282 -14.20 -34.82 27.85
C ILE A 282 -14.61 -33.87 26.73
N THR A 283 -15.25 -32.74 27.06
CA THR A 283 -15.70 -31.74 26.08
C THR A 283 -14.64 -30.70 25.74
N PHE A 284 -13.37 -30.95 26.11
CA PHE A 284 -12.30 -29.96 25.96
C PHE A 284 -12.02 -29.63 24.50
N VAL A 285 -12.21 -28.35 24.14
CA VAL A 285 -11.86 -27.81 22.82
C VAL A 285 -10.56 -27.01 22.94
N PRO A 286 -9.45 -27.46 22.33
CA PRO A 286 -8.11 -26.88 22.56
C PRO A 286 -7.95 -25.48 21.95
N GLU A 287 -8.63 -25.20 20.85
CA GLU A 287 -8.44 -23.97 20.09
C GLU A 287 -9.78 -23.35 19.72
N ARG A 288 -9.90 -22.03 19.90
CA ARG A 288 -10.98 -21.25 19.31
C ARG A 288 -10.38 -20.29 18.31
N VAL A 289 -10.77 -20.47 17.05
CA VAL A 289 -10.37 -19.60 15.95
C VAL A 289 -11.40 -18.49 15.82
N SER A 290 -10.96 -17.25 15.96
CA SER A 290 -11.78 -16.07 15.68
C SER A 290 -11.10 -15.20 14.65
N VAL A 291 -11.87 -14.74 13.66
CA VAL A 291 -11.39 -13.76 12.68
C VAL A 291 -11.69 -12.37 13.25
N ARG A 292 -10.65 -11.58 13.48
CA ARG A 292 -10.78 -10.18 13.92
C ARG A 292 -10.30 -9.25 12.81
N LYS A 293 -11.01 -8.13 12.64
CA LYS A 293 -10.58 -7.06 11.74
C LYS A 293 -9.37 -6.35 12.34
N ARG A 294 -8.24 -6.36 11.64
CA ARG A 294 -7.03 -5.63 12.04
C ARG A 294 -7.04 -4.23 11.42
N PRO A 295 -6.64 -3.17 12.14
CA PRO A 295 -6.38 -1.88 11.52
C PRO A 295 -5.21 -2.03 10.53
N VAL A 296 -5.50 -1.83 9.24
CA VAL A 296 -4.49 -1.79 8.19
C VAL A 296 -3.83 -0.41 8.24
N PRO A 297 -2.49 -0.31 8.20
CA PRO A 297 -1.83 0.99 8.10
C PRO A 297 -2.35 1.74 6.86
N PRO A 298 -2.50 3.07 6.94
CA PRO A 298 -2.93 3.85 5.78
C PRO A 298 -1.94 3.63 4.64
N PRO A 299 -2.41 3.65 3.37
CA PRO A 299 -1.52 3.55 2.23
C PRO A 299 -0.42 4.61 2.36
N PRO A 300 0.84 4.29 1.99
CA PRO A 300 1.91 5.26 2.00
C PRO A 300 1.48 6.49 1.19
N PRO A 301 1.83 7.71 1.61
CA PRO A 301 1.48 8.90 0.86
C PRO A 301 1.97 8.72 -0.58
N SER A 302 1.07 8.87 -1.55
CA SER A 302 1.46 8.95 -2.95
C SER A 302 2.53 10.03 -3.07
N PHE A 303 3.61 9.76 -3.81
CA PHE A 303 4.67 10.74 -4.07
C PHE A 303 4.06 12.02 -4.65
N THR A 304 3.82 13.01 -3.81
CA THR A 304 3.34 14.34 -4.22
C THR A 304 4.56 15.23 -4.25
N ALA A 305 5.22 15.26 -5.41
CA ALA A 305 6.28 16.23 -5.71
C ALA A 305 5.62 17.55 -6.11
N ALA A 306 5.54 18.51 -5.20
CA ALA A 306 5.09 19.85 -5.52
C ALA A 306 6.31 20.73 -5.88
N PRO A 307 6.32 21.41 -7.04
CA PRO A 307 7.34 22.41 -7.31
C PRO A 307 7.19 23.56 -6.33
N ALA A 308 8.27 23.90 -5.64
CA ALA A 308 8.36 24.97 -4.67
C ALA A 308 9.31 26.04 -5.19
N ILE A 309 8.83 27.27 -5.24
CA ILE A 309 9.63 28.44 -5.62
C ILE A 309 9.86 29.24 -4.34
N SER A 310 11.12 29.37 -3.90
CA SER A 310 11.47 30.18 -2.74
C SER A 310 12.33 31.37 -3.15
N LEU A 311 11.98 32.55 -2.63
CA LEU A 311 12.75 33.77 -2.74
C LEU A 311 13.65 33.88 -1.50
N LEU A 312 14.95 33.67 -1.67
CA LEU A 312 15.97 33.90 -0.65
C LEU A 312 16.79 35.14 -1.06
N PRO A 313 17.38 35.88 -0.10
CA PRO A 313 18.25 37.02 -0.41
C PRO A 313 19.45 36.50 -1.23
N GLY A 314 19.47 36.82 -2.53
CA GLY A 314 20.49 36.33 -3.47
C GLY A 314 19.96 35.56 -4.68
N GLY A 315 18.65 35.27 -4.79
CA GLY A 315 18.09 34.72 -6.03
C GLY A 315 16.78 33.95 -5.89
N LEU A 316 16.24 33.54 -7.04
CA LEU A 316 15.00 32.79 -7.18
C LEU A 316 15.35 31.30 -7.31
N TYR A 317 14.98 30.50 -6.33
CA TYR A 317 15.30 29.07 -6.28
C TYR A 317 14.03 28.25 -6.55
N ALA A 318 14.13 27.29 -7.47
CA ALA A 318 13.08 26.29 -7.71
C ALA A 318 13.56 24.93 -7.15
N GLY A 319 12.75 24.31 -6.31
CA GLY A 319 12.99 23.00 -5.72
C GLY A 319 11.74 22.13 -5.78
N VAL A 320 11.85 20.88 -5.36
CA VAL A 320 10.72 19.95 -5.22
C VAL A 320 10.51 19.68 -3.74
N LEU A 321 9.35 20.05 -3.20
CA LEU A 321 8.91 19.64 -1.88
C LEU A 321 8.11 18.34 -2.02
N GLY A 322 8.59 17.28 -1.38
CA GLY A 322 7.89 16.01 -1.25
C GLY A 322 7.68 15.67 0.23
N ARG A 323 6.56 15.02 0.54
CA ARG A 323 6.38 14.29 1.80
C ARG A 323 6.80 12.84 1.56
N PHE A 324 7.79 12.37 2.30
CA PHE A 324 8.31 11.01 2.29
C PHE A 324 7.66 10.20 3.42
#